data_AF-A0A5D4S0J5-F1
#
_entry.id   AF-A0A5D4S0J5-F1
#
_cell.length_a   1.000
_cell.length_b   1.000
_cell.length_c   1.000
_cell.angle_alpha   90.00
_cell.angle_beta   90.00
_cell.angle_gamma   90.00
#
_symmetry.space_group_name_H-M   'P 1'
#
loop_
_entity.id
_entity.type
_entity.pdbx_description
1 polymer ?
#
loop_
_entity_poly.entity_id
_entity_poly.type
_entity_poly.pdbx_seq_one_letter_code
_entity_poly.pdbx_strand_id
1 'polypeptide(L)'
;MNPFKSKIYCTKCNKKYRRKMEKGVEKFICGGYSKGIGCTERIVIKGEFIRDLINRRYERVLTDEELEQVVERIDITDEIIMDIHFTDDQDPILLQGSFIQF
;
A
#
# COMPACT_ATOMS: atom_id res chain seq x y z
N MET A 1 5.52 5.90 -13.65
CA MET A 1 6.38 4.79 -13.19
C MET A 1 5.58 3.95 -12.17
N ASN A 2 6.12 2.92 -11.50
CA ASN A 2 5.44 2.28 -10.36
C ASN A 2 6.32 2.45 -9.11
N PRO A 3 6.06 3.47 -8.27
CA PRO A 3 6.94 3.79 -7.14
C PRO A 3 6.91 2.73 -6.02
N PHE A 4 5.87 1.90 -6.00
CA PHE A 4 5.65 0.88 -4.96
C PHE A 4 6.09 -0.52 -5.39
N LYS A 5 6.84 -0.63 -6.49
CA LYS A 5 7.30 -1.92 -7.01
C LYS A 5 8.07 -2.69 -5.95
N SER A 6 7.59 -3.89 -5.61
CA SER A 6 8.19 -4.78 -4.59
C SER A 6 8.16 -4.25 -3.15
N LYS A 7 7.43 -3.17 -2.85
CA LYS A 7 7.38 -2.58 -1.51
C LYS A 7 6.14 -2.96 -0.70
N ILE A 8 5.08 -3.43 -1.36
CA ILE A 8 3.82 -3.76 -0.71
C ILE A 8 3.73 -5.25 -0.40
N TYR A 9 3.51 -5.59 0.87
CA TYR A 9 3.49 -6.95 1.40
C TYR A 9 2.19 -7.22 2.16
N CYS A 10 1.73 -8.48 2.10
CA CYS A 10 0.63 -8.96 2.92
C CYS A 10 1.17 -9.54 4.22
N THR A 11 0.74 -9.03 5.37
CA THR A 11 1.16 -9.56 6.69
C THR A 11 0.60 -10.96 6.96
N LYS A 12 -0.59 -11.28 6.41
CA LYS A 12 -1.24 -12.59 6.56
C LYS A 12 -0.48 -13.75 5.89
N CYS A 13 0.13 -13.52 4.71
CA CYS A 13 0.80 -14.59 3.93
C CYS A 13 2.25 -14.29 3.53
N ASN A 14 2.79 -13.14 3.91
CA ASN A 14 4.12 -12.64 3.56
C ASN A 14 4.41 -12.59 2.05
N LYS A 15 3.37 -12.60 1.20
CA LYS A 15 3.52 -12.43 -0.25
C LYS A 15 3.40 -10.97 -0.65
N LYS A 16 4.14 -10.60 -1.68
CA LYS A 16 4.06 -9.28 -2.31
C LYS A 16 2.71 -9.05 -2.97
N TYR A 17 2.19 -7.84 -2.88
CA TYR A 17 1.07 -7.41 -3.70
C TYR A 17 1.49 -7.24 -5.15
N ARG A 18 0.56 -7.50 -6.06
CA ARG A 18 0.71 -7.34 -7.50
C ARG A 18 -0.08 -6.13 -7.95
N ARG A 19 0.59 -5.29 -8.74
CA ARG A 19 -0.05 -4.17 -9.45
C ARG A 19 -0.99 -4.73 -10.52
N LYS A 20 -2.18 -4.17 -10.61
CA LYS A 20 -3.14 -4.36 -11.71
C LYS A 20 -3.67 -2.99 -12.14
N MET A 21 -3.78 -2.79 -13.45
CA MET A 21 -4.47 -1.63 -14.04
C MET A 21 -5.84 -2.09 -14.51
N GLU A 22 -6.91 -1.51 -13.96
CA GLU A 22 -8.29 -1.79 -14.36
C GLU A 22 -9.01 -0.48 -14.64
N LYS A 23 -9.49 -0.28 -15.88
CA LYS A 23 -10.20 0.95 -16.30
C LYS A 23 -9.45 2.25 -15.95
N GLY A 24 -8.13 2.26 -16.11
CA GLY A 24 -7.28 3.41 -15.79
C GLY A 24 -6.94 3.59 -14.30
N VAL A 25 -7.50 2.76 -13.41
CA VAL A 25 -7.21 2.82 -11.96
C VAL A 25 -6.12 1.81 -11.61
N GLU A 26 -5.09 2.28 -10.92
CA GLU A 26 -4.06 1.42 -10.33
C GLU A 26 -4.59 0.77 -9.05
N LYS A 27 -4.52 -0.56 -9.00
CA LYS A 27 -4.89 -1.37 -7.85
C LYS A 27 -3.77 -2.33 -7.49
N PHE A 28 -3.68 -2.66 -6.22
CA PHE A 28 -2.78 -3.66 -5.68
C PHE A 28 -3.61 -4.79 -5.10
N ILE A 29 -3.30 -6.03 -5.51
CA ILE A 29 -3.97 -7.25 -5.03
C ILE A 29 -2.92 -8.20 -4.46
N CYS A 30 -3.21 -8.82 -3.32
CA CYS A 30 -2.32 -9.79 -2.69
C CYS A 30 -1.93 -10.90 -3.68
N GLY A 31 -0.61 -11.12 -3.83
CA GLY A 31 -0.08 -12.17 -4.73
C GLY A 31 -0.41 -13.59 -4.26
N GLY A 32 -0.62 -13.79 -2.96
CA GLY A 32 -1.10 -15.06 -2.39
C GLY A 32 -2.52 -15.36 -2.83
N TYR A 33 -3.44 -14.41 -2.65
CA TYR A 33 -4.83 -14.53 -3.12
C TYR A 33 -4.89 -14.74 -4.64
N SER A 34 -4.16 -13.93 -5.41
CA SER A 34 -4.19 -14.03 -6.88
C SER A 34 -3.70 -15.38 -7.43
N LYS A 35 -2.96 -16.16 -6.65
CA LYS A 35 -2.48 -17.50 -7.01
C LYS A 35 -3.25 -18.62 -6.31
N GLY A 36 -4.19 -18.29 -5.41
CA GLY A 36 -4.88 -19.27 -4.57
C GLY A 36 -3.97 -19.92 -3.51
N ILE A 37 -2.91 -19.24 -3.08
CA ILE A 37 -1.90 -19.80 -2.15
C ILE A 37 -1.71 -18.84 -0.96
N GLY A 38 -2.13 -19.26 0.23
CA GLY A 38 -1.81 -18.59 1.51
C GLY A 38 -2.72 -17.43 1.94
N CYS A 39 -3.53 -16.87 1.04
CA CYS A 39 -4.58 -15.91 1.41
C CYS A 39 -5.91 -16.29 0.76
N THR A 40 -6.98 -16.32 1.55
CA THR A 40 -8.36 -16.58 1.14
C THR A 40 -9.13 -15.31 0.81
N GLU A 41 -8.76 -14.20 1.44
CA GLU A 41 -9.46 -12.91 1.31
C GLU A 41 -8.89 -12.07 0.16
N ARG A 42 -9.82 -11.45 -0.57
CA ARG A 42 -9.49 -10.52 -1.66
C ARG A 42 -9.41 -9.09 -1.13
N ILE A 43 -8.24 -8.71 -0.63
CA ILE A 43 -7.96 -7.32 -0.24
C ILE A 43 -7.48 -6.55 -1.47
N VAL A 44 -8.19 -5.47 -1.83
CA VAL A 44 -7.85 -4.61 -2.97
C VAL A 44 -7.53 -3.21 -2.48
N ILE A 45 -6.29 -2.77 -2.73
CA ILE A 45 -5.82 -1.46 -2.29
C ILE A 45 -5.61 -0.58 -3.50
N LYS A 46 -6.23 0.59 -3.53
CA LYS A 46 -6.04 1.54 -4.63
C LYS A 46 -4.71 2.25 -4.49
N GLY A 47 -4.00 2.45 -5.61
CA GLY A 47 -2.74 3.21 -5.60
C GLY A 47 -2.90 4.67 -5.19
N GLU A 48 -4.01 5.30 -5.58
CA GLU A 48 -4.37 6.67 -5.16
C GLU A 48 -4.45 6.81 -3.64
N PHE A 49 -5.03 5.81 -2.96
CA PHE A 49 -5.19 5.84 -1.51
C PHE A 49 -3.84 5.85 -0.78
N ILE A 50 -2.90 5.01 -1.20
CA ILE A 50 -1.53 4.98 -0.64
C ILE A 50 -0.83 6.32 -0.89
N ARG A 51 -0.94 6.86 -2.11
CA ARG A 51 -0.35 8.15 -2.47
C ARG A 51 -0.90 9.28 -1.61
N ASP A 52 -2.21 9.31 -1.39
CA ASP A 52 -2.85 10.35 -0.61
C ASP A 52 -2.41 10.33 0.85
N LEU A 53 -2.23 9.14 1.45
CA LEU A 53 -1.69 9.00 2.81
C LEU A 53 -0.27 9.57 2.91
N ILE A 54 0.59 9.25 1.95
CA ILE A 54 1.97 9.72 1.93
C ILE A 54 2.02 11.23 1.65
N ASN A 55 1.28 11.73 0.65
CA ASN A 55 1.24 13.15 0.31
C ASN A 55 0.74 14.01 1.49
N ARG A 56 -0.24 13.51 2.27
CA ARG A 56 -0.68 14.17 3.50
C ARG A 56 0.44 14.26 4.53
N ARG A 57 1.26 13.23 4.67
CA ARG A 57 2.40 13.19 5.61
C ARG A 57 3.50 14.20 5.24
N TYR A 58 3.75 14.40 3.95
CA TYR A 58 4.75 15.35 3.45
C TYR A 58 4.16 16.74 3.13
N GLU A 59 2.87 16.95 3.40
CA GLU A 59 2.11 18.19 3.12
C GLU A 59 2.25 18.70 1.67
N ARG A 60 2.55 17.80 0.72
CA ARG A 60 2.73 18.12 -0.69
C ARG A 60 2.52 16.89 -1.56
N VAL A 61 2.31 17.11 -2.86
CA VAL A 61 2.26 16.05 -3.85
C VAL A 61 3.68 15.61 -4.20
N LEU A 62 4.02 14.36 -3.88
CA LEU A 62 5.30 13.74 -4.26
C LEU A 62 5.22 13.14 -5.67
N THR A 63 6.34 13.20 -6.41
CA THR A 63 6.48 12.49 -7.69
C THR A 63 6.66 10.98 -7.49
N ASP A 64 6.59 10.21 -8.57
CA ASP A 64 6.85 8.77 -8.51
C ASP A 64 8.29 8.48 -8.03
N GLU A 65 9.27 9.26 -8.47
CA GLU A 65 10.67 9.11 -8.09
C GLU A 65 10.88 9.41 -6.60
N GLU A 66 10.23 10.46 -6.09
CA GLU A 66 10.27 10.80 -4.66
C GLU A 66 9.62 9.71 -3.81
N LEU A 67 8.43 9.22 -4.21
CA LEU A 67 7.75 8.11 -3.55
C LEU A 67 8.62 6.84 -3.53
N GLU A 68 9.36 6.58 -4.61
CA GLU A 68 10.31 5.46 -4.67
C GLU A 68 11.50 5.64 -3.72
N GLN A 69 11.89 6.86 -3.38
CA GLN A 69 13.00 7.11 -2.45
C GLN A 69 12.56 7.09 -0.99
N VAL A 70 11.39 7.65 -0.69
CA VAL A 70 10.94 7.82 0.71
C VAL A 70 10.24 6.59 1.27
N VAL A 71 9.57 5.78 0.45
CA VAL A 71 8.87 4.59 0.94
C VAL A 71 9.84 3.42 1.01
N GLU A 72 10.04 2.84 2.17
CA GLU A 72 10.81 1.61 2.34
C GLU A 72 9.91 0.39 2.07
N ARG A 73 8.80 0.31 2.81
CA ARG A 73 7.95 -0.87 2.87
C ARG A 73 6.51 -0.49 3.24
N ILE A 74 5.55 -1.23 2.71
CA ILE A 74 4.13 -1.10 3.04
C ILE A 74 3.63 -2.49 3.44
N ASP A 75 3.19 -2.63 4.68
CA ASP A 75 2.62 -3.86 5.22
C ASP A 75 1.11 -3.74 5.32
N ILE A 76 0.40 -4.66 4.68
CA ILE A 76 -1.07 -4.65 4.58
C ILE A 76 -1.62 -5.88 5.26
N THR A 77 -2.40 -5.64 6.30
CA THR A 77 -3.14 -6.68 7.03
C THR A 77 -4.57 -6.79 6.50
N ASP A 78 -5.20 -5.64 6.27
CA ASP A 78 -6.57 -5.54 5.77
C ASP A 78 -6.79 -4.26 4.96
N GLU A 79 -8.00 -4.06 4.42
CA GLU A 79 -8.37 -2.83 3.69
C GLU A 79 -8.25 -1.56 4.56
N ILE A 80 -8.42 -1.71 5.87
CA ILE A 80 -8.37 -0.62 6.86
C ILE A 80 -7.19 -0.73 7.84
N ILE A 81 -6.31 -1.72 7.65
CA ILE A 81 -5.15 -1.97 8.52
C ILE A 81 -3.89 -2.04 7.66
N MET A 82 -3.09 -0.97 7.70
CA MET A 82 -1.90 -0.78 6.88
C MET A 82 -0.83 0.01 7.61
N ASP A 83 0.42 -0.43 7.46
CA ASP A 83 1.60 0.23 7.99
C ASP A 83 2.50 0.67 6.83
N ILE A 84 2.89 1.94 6.79
CA ILE A 84 3.80 2.50 5.76
C ILE A 84 5.09 2.91 6.47
N HIS A 85 6.19 2.25 6.11
CA HIS A 85 7.54 2.51 6.62
C HIS A 85 8.30 3.40 5.63
N PHE A 86 8.99 4.40 6.17
CA PHE A 86 9.77 5.36 5.40
C PHE A 86 11.27 5.15 5.59
N THR A 87 12.06 5.58 4.61
CA THR A 87 13.52 5.43 4.58
C THR A 87 14.27 6.49 5.40
N ASP A 88 13.59 7.57 5.80
CA ASP A 88 14.15 8.75 6.43
C ASP A 88 14.01 8.77 7.96
N ASP A 89 13.98 7.58 8.58
CA ASP A 89 13.79 7.35 10.03
C ASP A 89 12.52 7.99 10.61
N GLN A 90 11.57 8.39 9.75
CA GLN A 90 10.30 8.94 10.18
C GLN A 90 9.39 7.87 10.76
N ASP A 91 8.56 8.28 11.73
CA ASP A 91 7.53 7.40 12.29
C ASP A 91 6.62 6.84 11.17
N PRO A 92 6.35 5.52 11.18
CA PRO A 92 5.51 4.90 10.17
C PRO A 92 4.07 5.42 10.25
N ILE A 93 3.39 5.49 9.12
CA ILE A 93 1.94 5.71 9.13
C ILE A 93 1.29 4.40 9.53
N LEU A 94 0.63 4.38 10.70
CA LEU A 94 -0.20 3.28 11.16
C LEU A 94 -1.66 3.62 10.89
N LEU A 95 -2.25 2.98 9.90
CA LEU A 95 -3.68 3.03 9.67
C LEU A 95 -4.29 1.83 10.41
N GLN A 96 -4.99 2.10 11.52
CA GLN A 96 -5.74 1.08 12.25
C GLN A 96 -7.17 1.56 12.37
N GLY A 97 -8.05 0.92 11.60
CA GLY A 97 -9.45 1.32 11.49
C GLY A 97 -10.16 1.44 12.84
N SER A 98 -10.45 2.67 13.22
CA SER A 98 -11.67 3.07 13.93
C SER A 98 -12.06 4.41 13.32
N PHE A 99 -13.33 4.58 12.95
CA PHE A 99 -13.95 5.78 12.34
C PHE A 99 -13.84 5.93 10.80
N ILE A 100 -14.77 5.27 10.09
CA ILE A 100 -15.49 5.94 9.00
C ILE A 100 -16.83 6.36 9.62
N GLN A 101 -16.98 7.63 10.01
CA GLN A 101 -18.31 8.22 10.22
C GLN A 101 -18.61 9.09 9.00
N PHE A 102 -19.75 8.81 8.37
CA PHE A 102 -20.32 9.54 7.24
C PHE A 102 -20.83 10.93 7.65
#